data_AF-A0AAV1UWF0-F1
#
_entry.id   AF-A0AAV1UWF0-F1
#
_cell.length_a   1.000
_cell.length_b   1.000
_cell.length_c   1.000
_cell.angle_alpha   90.00
_cell.angle_beta   90.00
_cell.angle_gamma   90.00
#
_symmetry.space_group_name_H-M   'P 1'
#
loop_
_entity.id
_entity.type
_entity.pdbx_description
1 polymer ?
#
loop_
_entity_poly.entity_id
_entity_poly.type
_entity_poly.pdbx_seq_one_letter_code
_entity_poly.pdbx_strand_id
1 'polypeptide(L)'
;MDSDASSRSELQLGALYGRYRHWLPATIVSSDSPIQDASVDPSHASLCALVIQFEGSTREDLRVGFASLPDVAMKTPEAGTRVEESQNSRTDWTYEVAIGISGNTEVVWRKSASGRSKEVDLARVFTGRTCSAQDFVAYWVVVDMKSGSLAVGAGAQVGQDVLATCQDPDFIPVKLAAFTSWDSPVSLRGIQVHGVYEGQKEFLAAADVSTFAPPRIMVRADPLGKEDLLTAEQRQKFEVDYEASKRRADRFGTPFIPPDIKTVLDPRDVRKLQRTGAVVPGFSTGIDITSEKEQGKREQRMKRFDTPQFAVEYSAETAKALEQGLTQDEWVQKQRDQDKLRARAQKYGLSAEEDHSQVVSTALHPASAKVDRERCDVQAADAEEQEVAFRDDALHMYSLDENFQQVRTSDVMEYFVGYGPAYVEWLNDSSCTIVFQDSFTSARALIALGHQIPPQTRKQKKEKTKAEGILASGEDVDMEDAEPQADVDPITAMNDDEEEVEVPDVAFNRSQWYMGNKTIGSKTQPRDKNWRVLLRKATDEDFPPEKIPKKGMYHSRSSRRHDSGSMHPRNGRNNASSSRRDRGRSRAHPYGGDSRESRRSDESAGTQRRRGKNETLTLANRPSVYVSTPTAP
;
A
#
# COMPACT_ATOMS: atom_id res chain seq x y z
N MET A 1 -10.08 -22.20 -46.71
CA MET A 1 -9.87 -22.54 -45.29
C MET A 1 -8.55 -21.92 -44.86
N ASP A 2 -8.51 -20.59 -44.84
CA ASP A 2 -7.32 -19.81 -44.48
C ASP A 2 -7.77 -18.73 -43.48
N SER A 3 -7.79 -19.08 -42.19
CA SER A 3 -8.09 -18.11 -41.13
C SER A 3 -7.75 -18.67 -39.73
N ASP A 4 -6.51 -19.12 -39.49
CA ASP A 4 -6.10 -19.51 -38.14
C ASP A 4 -4.61 -19.26 -37.79
N ALA A 5 -3.94 -18.33 -38.48
CA ALA A 5 -2.57 -17.92 -38.16
C ALA A 5 -2.47 -16.80 -37.10
N SER A 6 -3.60 -16.36 -36.51
CA SER A 6 -3.68 -15.12 -35.71
C SER A 6 -3.47 -15.29 -34.19
N SER A 7 -3.25 -16.48 -33.65
CA SER A 7 -3.40 -16.71 -32.19
C SER A 7 -2.10 -16.93 -31.39
N ARG A 8 -0.90 -16.81 -31.99
CA ARG A 8 0.38 -16.98 -31.25
C ARG A 8 0.90 -15.72 -30.54
N SER A 9 0.21 -14.59 -30.67
CA SER A 9 0.75 -13.29 -30.27
C SER A 9 0.41 -12.88 -28.84
N GLU A 10 -0.52 -13.56 -28.16
CA GLU A 10 -1.01 -13.20 -26.82
C GLU A 10 -0.70 -14.32 -25.82
N LEU A 11 -0.12 -13.95 -24.67
CA LEU A 11 0.26 -14.86 -23.59
C LEU A 11 -0.32 -14.33 -22.28
N GLN A 12 -1.20 -15.12 -21.67
CA GLN A 12 -1.76 -14.82 -20.35
C GLN A 12 -1.07 -15.64 -19.28
N LEU A 13 -0.50 -14.96 -18.29
CA LEU A 13 0.18 -15.56 -17.15
C LEU A 13 -0.65 -15.29 -15.90
N GLY A 14 -1.06 -16.36 -15.20
CA GLY A 14 -1.59 -16.22 -13.83
C GLY A 14 -0.47 -15.90 -12.84
N ALA A 15 -0.78 -15.89 -11.53
CA ALA A 15 0.25 -15.80 -10.49
C ALA A 15 1.17 -17.03 -10.53
N LEU A 16 2.40 -16.87 -11.05
CA LEU A 16 3.34 -17.97 -11.25
C LEU A 16 4.36 -18.13 -10.11
N TYR A 17 4.41 -17.17 -9.17
CA TYR A 17 5.36 -17.17 -8.04
C TYR A 17 6.80 -17.44 -8.50
N GLY A 18 7.22 -16.78 -9.58
CA GLY A 18 8.59 -16.87 -10.12
C GLY A 18 8.87 -18.12 -10.95
N ARG A 19 7.87 -18.92 -11.30
CA ARG A 19 8.06 -20.10 -12.17
C ARG A 19 7.97 -19.73 -13.64
N TYR A 20 9.10 -19.74 -14.32
CA TYR A 20 9.17 -19.55 -15.77
C TYR A 20 8.44 -20.65 -16.54
N ARG A 21 7.69 -20.23 -17.56
CA ARG A 21 7.02 -21.10 -18.53
C ARG A 21 7.34 -20.61 -19.93
N HIS A 22 7.19 -21.50 -20.92
CA HIS A 22 7.28 -21.16 -22.34
C HIS A 22 8.61 -20.48 -22.72
N TRP A 23 9.75 -21.14 -22.44
CA TRP A 23 11.04 -20.67 -22.92
C TRP A 23 11.07 -20.58 -24.45
N LEU A 24 11.30 -19.38 -24.96
CA LEU A 24 11.36 -19.05 -26.38
C LEU A 24 12.83 -18.94 -26.81
N PRO A 25 13.26 -19.67 -27.86
CA PRO A 25 14.57 -19.46 -28.47
C PRO A 25 14.57 -18.18 -29.31
N ALA A 26 15.77 -17.62 -29.52
CA ALA A 26 15.97 -16.51 -30.45
C ALA A 26 15.56 -16.90 -31.87
N THR A 27 14.58 -16.19 -32.45
CA THR A 27 14.25 -16.38 -33.87
C THR A 27 15.24 -15.63 -34.74
N ILE A 28 15.65 -16.26 -35.84
CA ILE A 28 16.45 -15.61 -36.89
C ILE A 28 15.50 -14.75 -37.72
N VAL A 29 15.78 -13.45 -37.78
CA VAL A 29 15.06 -12.54 -38.69
C VAL A 29 15.46 -12.90 -40.12
N SER A 30 14.58 -13.61 -40.83
CA SER A 30 14.71 -13.76 -42.28
C SER A 30 14.38 -12.41 -42.89
N SER A 31 15.39 -11.69 -43.37
CA SER A 31 15.14 -10.49 -44.16
C SER A 31 14.45 -10.92 -45.46
N ASP A 32 13.17 -10.62 -45.62
CA ASP A 32 12.41 -10.81 -46.87
C ASP A 32 12.85 -9.81 -47.96
N SER A 33 14.16 -9.77 -48.23
CA SER A 33 14.73 -9.05 -49.37
C SER A 33 14.93 -10.05 -50.50
N PRO A 34 14.18 -9.95 -51.63
CA PRO A 34 14.37 -10.82 -52.77
C PRO A 34 15.60 -10.32 -53.57
N ILE A 35 16.81 -10.63 -53.12
CA ILE A 35 18.02 -10.37 -53.89
C ILE A 35 18.87 -11.63 -53.92
N GLN A 36 19.08 -12.10 -55.15
CA GLN A 36 19.85 -13.26 -55.57
C GLN A 36 21.32 -13.20 -55.12
N ASP A 37 21.87 -14.39 -54.92
CA ASP A 37 23.30 -14.73 -54.90
C ASP A 37 24.14 -14.29 -53.68
N ALA A 38 24.07 -15.09 -52.61
CA ALA A 38 25.24 -15.67 -51.92
C ALA A 38 24.78 -16.68 -50.86
N SER A 39 25.14 -17.95 -51.04
CA SER A 39 24.87 -19.07 -50.13
C SER A 39 25.75 -19.02 -48.87
N VAL A 40 25.58 -18.00 -48.02
CA VAL A 40 26.17 -18.00 -46.68
C VAL A 40 25.25 -18.83 -45.80
N ASP A 41 25.71 -20.02 -45.45
CA ASP A 41 25.01 -20.94 -44.55
C ASP A 41 24.84 -20.25 -43.17
N PRO A 42 23.61 -19.91 -42.73
CA PRO A 42 23.38 -19.18 -41.48
C PRO A 42 23.70 -20.00 -40.23
N SER A 43 24.09 -21.27 -40.39
CA SER A 43 24.42 -22.23 -39.33
C SER A 43 25.69 -21.89 -38.53
N HIS A 44 26.49 -20.93 -38.98
CA HIS A 44 27.78 -20.57 -38.35
C HIS A 44 27.87 -19.14 -37.79
N ALA A 45 26.84 -18.29 -37.95
CA ALA A 45 26.90 -16.92 -37.44
C ALA A 45 26.77 -16.89 -35.91
N SER A 46 27.69 -16.20 -35.23
CA SER A 46 27.67 -16.08 -33.77
C SER A 46 26.56 -15.12 -33.32
N LEU A 47 25.76 -15.51 -32.32
CA LEU A 47 24.73 -14.66 -31.73
C LEU A 47 25.41 -13.52 -30.96
N CYS A 48 25.18 -12.28 -31.39
CA CYS A 48 25.80 -11.09 -30.83
C CYS A 48 24.92 -10.42 -29.76
N ALA A 49 23.60 -10.39 -29.96
CA ALA A 49 22.67 -9.83 -28.99
C ALA A 49 21.31 -10.53 -29.04
N LEU A 50 20.57 -10.49 -27.94
CA LEU A 50 19.18 -10.94 -27.85
C LEU A 50 18.30 -9.73 -27.56
N VAL A 51 17.34 -9.46 -28.44
CA VAL A 51 16.41 -8.34 -28.34
C VAL A 51 15.01 -8.88 -28.16
N ILE A 52 14.33 -8.43 -27.12
CA ILE A 52 12.94 -8.80 -26.81
C ILE A 52 12.10 -7.54 -26.89
N GLN A 53 10.99 -7.59 -27.63
CA GLN A 53 9.98 -6.54 -27.66
C GLN A 53 8.63 -7.17 -27.37
N PHE A 54 7.83 -6.52 -26.53
CA PHE A 54 6.50 -7.00 -26.19
C PHE A 54 5.67 -5.87 -25.60
N GLU A 55 4.36 -6.04 -25.57
CA GLU A 55 3.46 -5.17 -24.82
C GLU A 55 2.90 -5.95 -23.63
N GLY A 56 2.90 -5.34 -22.45
CA GLY A 56 2.43 -5.97 -21.22
C GLY A 56 1.38 -5.13 -20.51
N SER A 57 0.33 -5.78 -20.03
CA SER A 57 -0.62 -5.23 -19.06
C SER A 57 -0.53 -6.03 -17.77
N THR A 58 -0.13 -5.35 -16.69
CA THR A 58 0.03 -5.91 -15.35
C THR A 58 -0.01 -4.80 -14.30
N ARG A 59 -0.42 -5.15 -13.09
CA ARG A 59 -0.38 -4.24 -11.94
C ARG A 59 1.05 -4.00 -11.46
N GLU A 60 1.85 -5.06 -11.34
CA GLU A 60 3.21 -5.05 -10.82
C GLU A 60 3.94 -6.38 -11.10
N ASP A 61 5.23 -6.43 -10.77
CA ASP A 61 6.12 -7.61 -10.76
C ASP A 61 6.07 -8.47 -12.04
N LEU A 62 6.17 -7.81 -13.20
CA LEU A 62 6.39 -8.44 -14.49
C LEU A 62 7.87 -8.82 -14.62
N ARG A 63 8.16 -10.07 -15.00
CA ARG A 63 9.54 -10.53 -15.10
C ARG A 63 9.86 -11.19 -16.42
N VAL A 64 11.06 -10.92 -16.92
CA VAL A 64 11.65 -11.56 -18.10
C VAL A 64 12.92 -12.26 -17.66
N GLY A 65 12.99 -13.57 -17.87
CA GLY A 65 14.12 -14.42 -17.52
C GLY A 65 14.86 -14.86 -18.75
N PHE A 66 16.17 -15.01 -18.60
CA PHE A 66 17.09 -15.42 -19.65
C PHE A 66 17.85 -16.65 -19.19
N ALA A 67 18.00 -17.64 -20.05
CA ALA A 67 18.76 -18.84 -19.74
C ALA A 67 19.74 -19.20 -20.85
N SER A 68 20.85 -19.81 -20.45
CA SER A 68 21.70 -20.54 -21.37
C SER A 68 20.96 -21.78 -21.89
N LEU A 69 21.24 -22.17 -23.13
CA LEU A 69 20.75 -23.44 -23.63
C LEU A 69 21.47 -24.54 -22.83
N PRO A 70 20.75 -25.53 -22.25
CA PRO A 70 21.44 -26.64 -21.64
C PRO A 70 22.34 -27.26 -22.72
N ASP A 71 23.63 -27.42 -22.42
CA ASP A 71 24.51 -28.30 -23.17
C ASP A 71 23.94 -29.71 -23.01
N VAL A 72 22.89 -30.01 -23.77
CA VAL A 72 22.56 -31.36 -24.17
C VAL A 72 23.71 -31.73 -25.09
N ALA A 73 24.84 -32.04 -24.47
CA ALA A 73 25.89 -32.79 -25.11
C ALA A 73 25.13 -33.92 -25.80
N MET A 74 25.15 -33.90 -27.13
CA MET A 74 24.80 -35.00 -28.00
C MET A 74 25.74 -36.16 -27.62
N LYS A 75 25.55 -36.73 -26.43
CA LYS A 75 26.01 -38.07 -26.12
C LYS A 75 25.08 -38.92 -26.97
N THR A 76 25.54 -39.18 -28.18
CA THR A 76 25.04 -40.23 -29.05
C THR A 76 24.74 -41.42 -28.14
N PRO A 77 23.50 -41.92 -28.09
CA PRO A 77 23.17 -43.02 -27.20
C PRO A 77 24.02 -44.21 -27.62
N GLU A 78 25.02 -44.56 -26.81
CA GLU A 78 25.68 -45.85 -26.94
C GLU A 78 24.59 -46.92 -26.72
N ALA A 79 24.40 -47.74 -27.74
CA ALA A 79 23.31 -48.69 -27.82
C ALA A 79 23.39 -49.69 -26.66
N GLY A 80 22.51 -49.56 -25.65
CA GLY A 80 22.33 -50.61 -24.64
C GLY A 80 21.80 -50.17 -23.27
N THR A 81 21.88 -48.89 -22.90
CA THR A 81 21.46 -48.45 -21.56
C THR A 81 20.01 -47.97 -21.56
N ARG A 82 19.19 -48.62 -20.73
CA ARG A 82 17.77 -48.31 -20.50
C ARG A 82 17.63 -46.84 -20.09
N VAL A 83 16.98 -46.05 -20.94
CA VAL A 83 16.69 -44.63 -20.70
C VAL A 83 15.67 -44.55 -19.56
N GLU A 84 16.14 -44.36 -18.34
CA GLU A 84 15.29 -43.75 -17.31
C GLU A 84 15.04 -42.32 -17.77
N GLU A 85 13.78 -42.01 -18.09
CA GLU A 85 13.32 -40.66 -18.35
C GLU A 85 13.68 -39.78 -17.15
N SER A 86 14.83 -39.11 -17.23
CA SER A 86 15.22 -38.01 -16.36
C SER A 86 14.30 -36.81 -16.64
N GLN A 87 13.02 -36.96 -16.30
CA GLN A 87 12.03 -35.90 -16.30
C GLN A 87 12.46 -34.84 -15.29
N ASN A 88 12.73 -33.63 -15.78
CA ASN A 88 13.02 -32.37 -15.06
C ASN A 88 14.49 -31.89 -15.03
N SER A 89 15.15 -31.77 -16.19
CA SER A 89 16.07 -30.65 -16.36
C SER A 89 15.24 -29.36 -16.42
N ARG A 90 14.83 -28.83 -15.27
CA ARG A 90 14.26 -27.49 -15.21
C ARG A 90 15.34 -26.53 -15.71
N THR A 91 15.06 -25.84 -16.82
CA THR A 91 15.87 -24.71 -17.26
C THR A 91 15.71 -23.62 -16.21
N ASP A 92 16.74 -23.44 -15.39
CA ASP A 92 16.82 -22.34 -14.43
C ASP A 92 17.29 -21.08 -15.17
N TRP A 93 16.74 -19.93 -14.79
CA TRP A 93 17.13 -18.65 -15.35
C TRP A 93 18.53 -18.27 -14.86
N THR A 94 19.31 -17.63 -15.73
CA THR A 94 20.64 -17.07 -15.47
C THR A 94 20.57 -15.59 -15.15
N TYR A 95 19.78 -14.84 -15.92
CA TYR A 95 19.46 -13.43 -15.66
C TYR A 95 17.96 -13.23 -15.59
N GLU A 96 17.52 -12.27 -14.79
CA GLU A 96 16.12 -11.85 -14.66
C GLU A 96 16.08 -10.33 -14.66
N VAL A 97 15.19 -9.73 -15.45
CA VAL A 97 14.74 -8.36 -15.25
C VAL A 97 13.33 -8.39 -14.67
N ALA A 98 13.14 -7.72 -13.54
CA ALA A 98 11.86 -7.56 -12.89
C ALA A 98 11.42 -6.09 -12.99
N ILE A 99 10.29 -5.85 -13.63
CA ILE A 99 9.70 -4.54 -13.92
C ILE A 99 8.52 -4.32 -12.99
N GLY A 100 8.46 -3.14 -12.38
CA GLY A 100 7.37 -2.77 -11.48
C GLY A 100 7.41 -3.54 -10.16
N ILE A 101 8.58 -3.83 -9.60
CA ILE A 101 8.66 -4.43 -8.27
C ILE A 101 8.43 -3.37 -7.18
N SER A 102 8.23 -3.83 -5.93
CA SER A 102 8.01 -2.97 -4.76
C SER A 102 6.84 -2.00 -4.96
N GLY A 103 5.67 -2.52 -5.34
CA GLY A 103 4.49 -1.70 -5.58
C GLY A 103 4.59 -0.90 -6.87
N ASN A 104 5.12 -1.50 -7.94
CA ASN A 104 5.26 -0.84 -9.24
C ASN A 104 6.13 0.44 -9.19
N THR A 105 7.28 0.41 -8.51
CA THR A 105 8.15 1.59 -8.37
C THR A 105 9.60 1.36 -8.81
N GLU A 106 10.01 0.11 -8.96
CA GLU A 106 11.39 -0.27 -9.18
C GLU A 106 11.53 -1.22 -10.36
N VAL A 107 12.67 -1.09 -11.05
CA VAL A 107 13.16 -2.04 -12.04
C VAL A 107 14.46 -2.63 -11.52
N VAL A 108 14.58 -3.96 -11.55
CA VAL A 108 15.76 -4.67 -11.04
C VAL A 108 16.26 -5.70 -12.04
N TRP A 109 17.56 -5.62 -12.32
CA TRP A 109 18.32 -6.67 -12.98
C TRP A 109 18.93 -7.60 -11.94
N ARG A 110 18.75 -8.90 -12.10
CA ARG A 110 19.31 -9.95 -11.24
C ARG A 110 20.08 -10.97 -12.03
N LYS A 111 21.10 -11.54 -11.39
CA LYS A 111 21.85 -12.70 -11.84
C LYS A 111 21.68 -13.85 -10.85
N SER A 112 21.42 -15.05 -11.34
CA SER A 112 21.49 -16.26 -10.53
C SER A 112 22.96 -16.58 -10.26
N ALA A 113 23.40 -16.57 -9.00
CA ALA A 113 24.72 -17.10 -8.67
C ALA A 113 24.65 -18.62 -8.53
N SER A 114 25.73 -19.32 -8.85
CA SER A 114 25.80 -20.78 -8.80
C SER A 114 25.53 -21.31 -7.38
N GLY A 115 24.37 -21.94 -7.20
CA GLY A 115 23.85 -22.44 -5.93
C GLY A 115 22.38 -22.07 -5.78
N ARG A 116 21.52 -23.01 -5.36
CA ARG A 116 20.05 -22.93 -5.41
C ARG A 116 19.37 -21.75 -4.67
N SER A 117 20.10 -20.74 -4.18
CA SER A 117 19.50 -19.67 -3.37
C SER A 117 20.25 -18.33 -3.33
N LYS A 118 21.27 -18.08 -4.16
CA LYS A 118 21.99 -16.80 -4.11
C LYS A 118 21.69 -15.98 -5.37
N GLU A 119 20.80 -15.02 -5.23
CA GLU A 119 20.49 -14.03 -6.26
C GLU A 119 21.35 -12.78 -6.01
N VAL A 120 21.87 -12.17 -7.07
CA VAL A 120 22.66 -10.93 -7.00
C VAL A 120 21.95 -9.86 -7.83
N ASP A 121 21.54 -8.77 -7.18
CA ASP A 121 21.01 -7.59 -7.87
C ASP A 121 22.19 -6.89 -8.60
N LEU A 122 22.15 -6.84 -9.94
CA LEU A 122 23.15 -6.17 -10.77
C LEU A 122 22.88 -4.66 -10.88
N ALA A 123 21.60 -4.30 -11.03
CA ALA A 123 21.14 -2.92 -11.01
C ALA A 123 19.74 -2.84 -10.42
N ARG A 124 19.47 -1.74 -9.71
CA ARG A 124 18.19 -1.44 -9.10
C ARG A 124 17.92 0.04 -9.25
N VAL A 125 16.89 0.36 -10.03
CA VAL A 125 16.54 1.74 -10.37
C VAL A 125 15.11 2.01 -9.92
N PHE A 126 14.93 3.06 -9.13
CA PHE A 126 13.60 3.55 -8.77
C PHE A 126 13.08 4.45 -9.88
N THR A 127 12.05 3.99 -10.57
CA THR A 127 11.53 4.58 -11.81
C THR A 127 10.14 5.17 -11.63
N GLY A 128 9.49 4.94 -10.48
CA GLY A 128 8.06 5.23 -10.29
C GLY A 128 7.19 4.20 -11.02
N ARG A 129 5.97 4.60 -11.40
CA ARG A 129 5.00 3.71 -12.03
C ARG A 129 5.46 3.28 -13.42
N THR A 130 5.74 2.00 -13.60
CA THR A 130 6.23 1.43 -14.88
C THR A 130 5.26 0.46 -15.52
N CYS A 131 4.41 -0.18 -14.73
CA CYS A 131 3.36 -1.11 -15.16
C CYS A 131 1.97 -0.45 -15.13
N SER A 132 1.05 -0.92 -15.98
CA SER A 132 -0.38 -0.56 -15.96
C SER A 132 -1.26 -1.78 -16.12
N ALA A 133 -2.29 -1.87 -15.27
CA ALA A 133 -3.30 -2.92 -15.34
C ALA A 133 -4.42 -2.62 -16.36
N GLN A 134 -4.48 -1.38 -16.87
CA GLN A 134 -5.51 -0.94 -17.82
C GLN A 134 -4.99 -0.90 -19.24
N ASP A 135 -3.76 -0.40 -19.39
CA ASP A 135 -3.14 -0.16 -20.68
C ASP A 135 -2.05 -1.18 -20.93
N PHE A 136 -1.91 -1.57 -22.19
CA PHE A 136 -0.74 -2.31 -22.65
C PHE A 136 0.41 -1.33 -22.84
N VAL A 137 1.47 -1.54 -22.07
CA VAL A 137 2.70 -0.75 -22.12
C VAL A 137 3.71 -1.51 -22.96
N ALA A 138 4.27 -0.86 -23.97
CA ALA A 138 5.34 -1.44 -24.77
C ALA A 138 6.65 -1.45 -23.97
N TYR A 139 7.34 -2.59 -23.98
CA TYR A 139 8.63 -2.79 -23.35
C TYR A 139 9.61 -3.39 -24.33
N TRP A 140 10.89 -3.10 -24.12
CA TRP A 140 11.97 -3.74 -24.82
C TRP A 140 13.09 -4.10 -23.85
N VAL A 141 13.78 -5.21 -24.14
CA VAL A 141 14.91 -5.71 -23.36
C VAL A 141 16.01 -6.14 -24.31
N VAL A 142 17.24 -5.71 -24.06
CA VAL A 142 18.42 -6.06 -24.85
C VAL A 142 19.46 -6.69 -23.95
N VAL A 143 19.98 -7.83 -24.40
CA VAL A 143 21.12 -8.52 -23.81
C VAL A 143 22.23 -8.59 -24.86
N ASP A 144 23.25 -7.77 -24.71
CA ASP A 144 24.42 -7.77 -25.58
C ASP A 144 25.43 -8.84 -25.12
N MET A 145 25.59 -9.88 -25.95
CA MET A 145 26.46 -11.01 -25.65
C MET A 145 27.94 -10.67 -25.80
N LYS A 146 28.29 -9.61 -26.54
CA LYS A 146 29.68 -9.21 -26.79
C LYS A 146 30.23 -8.38 -25.64
N SER A 147 29.47 -7.40 -25.18
CA SER A 147 29.90 -6.50 -24.10
C SER A 147 29.48 -6.98 -22.70
N GLY A 148 28.54 -7.93 -22.61
CA GLY A 148 27.91 -8.32 -21.35
C GLY A 148 27.00 -7.24 -20.78
N SER A 149 26.52 -6.32 -21.63
CA SER A 149 25.66 -5.22 -21.23
C SER A 149 24.18 -5.60 -21.35
N LEU A 150 23.40 -5.22 -20.35
CA LEU A 150 21.98 -5.48 -20.23
C LEU A 150 21.23 -4.16 -20.17
N ALA A 151 20.16 -4.03 -20.94
CA ALA A 151 19.33 -2.83 -20.96
C ALA A 151 17.84 -3.18 -21.04
N VAL A 152 17.02 -2.40 -20.35
CA VAL A 152 15.56 -2.46 -20.41
C VAL A 152 15.00 -1.05 -20.54
N GLY A 153 13.96 -0.89 -21.33
CA GLY A 153 13.25 0.37 -21.49
C GLY A 153 11.77 0.19 -21.79
N ALA A 154 11.06 1.32 -21.81
CA ALA A 154 9.65 1.40 -22.17
C ALA A 154 9.51 2.10 -23.53
N GLY A 155 8.56 1.68 -24.35
CA GLY A 155 8.32 2.25 -25.68
C GLY A 155 8.34 1.20 -26.80
N ALA A 156 7.86 1.62 -27.96
CA ALA A 156 7.72 0.73 -29.12
C ALA A 156 9.07 0.46 -29.81
N GLN A 157 10.03 1.39 -29.70
CA GLN A 157 11.34 1.29 -30.34
C GLN A 157 12.43 0.94 -29.32
N VAL A 158 13.34 0.05 -29.70
CA VAL A 158 14.52 -0.28 -28.89
C VAL A 158 15.37 0.96 -28.68
N GLY A 159 15.85 1.19 -27.46
CA GLY A 159 16.61 2.38 -27.08
C GLY A 159 15.72 3.59 -26.72
N GLN A 160 14.42 3.55 -26.99
CA GLN A 160 13.49 4.57 -26.52
C GLN A 160 13.32 4.45 -24.99
N ASP A 161 13.47 5.57 -24.28
CA ASP A 161 13.12 5.68 -22.85
C ASP A 161 13.67 4.54 -21.97
N VAL A 162 15.01 4.52 -21.88
CA VAL A 162 15.79 3.55 -21.12
C VAL A 162 15.48 3.65 -19.63
N LEU A 163 15.06 2.53 -19.03
CA LEU A 163 14.70 2.43 -17.60
C LEU A 163 15.90 2.04 -16.74
N ALA A 164 16.67 1.03 -17.18
CA ALA A 164 17.84 0.55 -16.44
C ALA A 164 18.86 -0.09 -17.38
N THR A 165 20.14 0.18 -17.11
CA THR A 165 21.28 -0.45 -17.78
C THR A 165 22.24 -1.02 -16.74
N CYS A 166 22.90 -2.12 -17.06
CA CYS A 166 24.00 -2.65 -16.26
C CYS A 166 24.98 -3.46 -17.12
N GLN A 167 26.19 -3.67 -16.61
CA GLN A 167 27.21 -4.49 -17.25
C GLN A 167 27.68 -5.56 -16.27
N ASP A 168 27.72 -6.80 -16.71
CA ASP A 168 28.20 -7.92 -15.91
C ASP A 168 29.61 -8.35 -16.39
N PRO A 169 30.66 -8.21 -15.56
CA PRO A 169 32.01 -8.62 -15.95
C PRO A 169 32.12 -10.14 -16.15
N ASP A 170 31.30 -10.93 -15.45
CA ASP A 170 31.29 -12.39 -15.51
C ASP A 170 30.10 -12.88 -16.35
N PHE A 171 29.85 -12.24 -17.49
CA PHE A 171 28.67 -12.49 -18.30
C PHE A 171 28.57 -13.95 -18.80
N ILE A 172 27.38 -14.55 -18.65
CA ILE A 172 27.07 -15.90 -19.12
C ILE A 172 26.18 -15.79 -20.37
N PRO A 173 26.60 -16.31 -21.53
CA PRO A 173 25.80 -16.25 -22.75
C PRO A 173 24.42 -16.92 -22.57
N VAL A 174 23.37 -16.22 -23.01
CA VAL A 174 21.98 -16.71 -22.95
C VAL A 174 21.40 -16.84 -24.35
N LYS A 175 20.52 -17.83 -24.54
CA LYS A 175 19.88 -18.12 -25.85
C LYS A 175 18.37 -18.24 -25.78
N LEU A 176 17.84 -18.37 -24.56
CA LEU A 176 16.42 -18.54 -24.29
C LEU A 176 15.91 -17.37 -23.47
N ALA A 177 14.66 -16.98 -23.73
CA ALA A 177 13.93 -16.01 -22.93
C ALA A 177 12.58 -16.59 -22.47
N ALA A 178 12.13 -16.22 -21.29
CA ALA A 178 10.81 -16.60 -20.78
C ALA A 178 10.21 -15.48 -19.94
N PHE A 179 8.90 -15.55 -19.74
CA PHE A 179 8.18 -14.60 -18.92
C PHE A 179 7.65 -15.28 -17.66
N THR A 180 7.56 -14.52 -16.59
CA THR A 180 6.89 -14.95 -15.35
C THR A 180 6.31 -13.74 -14.63
N SER A 181 5.50 -14.03 -13.63
CA SER A 181 5.01 -13.06 -12.67
C SER A 181 5.04 -13.67 -11.27
N TRP A 182 4.86 -12.83 -10.26
CA TRP A 182 4.78 -13.29 -8.89
C TRP A 182 3.35 -13.55 -8.45
N ASP A 183 2.69 -12.54 -7.90
CA ASP A 183 1.33 -12.56 -7.39
C ASP A 183 0.32 -11.89 -8.32
N SER A 184 0.78 -11.01 -9.21
CA SER A 184 -0.06 -10.32 -10.18
C SER A 184 -0.19 -11.10 -11.49
N PRO A 185 -1.41 -11.24 -12.04
CA PRO A 185 -1.60 -11.77 -13.39
C PRO A 185 -1.04 -10.78 -14.42
N VAL A 186 -0.53 -11.31 -15.52
CA VAL A 186 0.07 -10.52 -16.61
C VAL A 186 -0.55 -10.97 -17.92
N SER A 187 -0.99 -10.00 -18.72
CA SER A 187 -1.35 -10.22 -20.12
C SER A 187 -0.26 -9.63 -21.00
N LEU A 188 0.37 -10.45 -21.82
CA LEU A 188 1.41 -10.05 -22.76
C LEU A 188 0.89 -10.21 -24.18
N ARG A 189 1.24 -9.29 -25.06
CA ARG A 189 0.97 -9.40 -26.49
C ARG A 189 2.13 -8.90 -27.35
N GLY A 190 2.12 -9.28 -28.62
CA GLY A 190 3.14 -8.84 -29.58
C GLY A 190 4.56 -9.26 -29.19
N ILE A 191 4.71 -10.42 -28.55
CA ILE A 191 6.01 -10.91 -28.07
C ILE A 191 6.88 -11.25 -29.29
N GLN A 192 8.03 -10.60 -29.38
CA GLN A 192 9.06 -10.84 -30.39
C GLN A 192 10.40 -11.07 -29.70
N VAL A 193 11.09 -12.15 -30.04
CA VAL A 193 12.40 -12.53 -29.47
C VAL A 193 13.40 -12.66 -30.62
N HIS A 194 14.13 -11.60 -30.90
CA HIS A 194 15.03 -11.50 -32.04
C HIS A 194 16.47 -11.79 -31.64
N GLY A 195 17.11 -12.72 -32.33
CA GLY A 195 18.55 -12.90 -32.27
C GLY A 195 19.24 -11.98 -33.28
N VAL A 196 20.18 -11.16 -32.81
CA VAL A 196 21.04 -10.35 -33.69
C VAL A 196 22.35 -11.09 -33.89
N TYR A 197 22.67 -11.43 -35.14
CA TYR A 197 23.83 -12.25 -35.49
C TYR A 197 24.95 -11.41 -36.12
N GLU A 198 26.15 -11.95 -36.05
CA GLU A 198 27.32 -11.34 -36.67
C GLU A 198 27.12 -11.13 -38.18
N GLY A 199 27.33 -9.90 -38.66
CA GLY A 199 27.10 -9.51 -40.06
C GLY A 199 25.86 -8.62 -40.27
N GLN A 200 24.90 -8.59 -39.35
CA GLN A 200 23.70 -7.75 -39.42
C GLN A 200 23.97 -6.32 -38.89
N LYS A 201 24.74 -5.52 -39.63
CA LYS A 201 25.25 -4.20 -39.15
C LYS A 201 24.18 -3.25 -38.61
N GLU A 202 23.03 -3.14 -39.27
CA GLU A 202 21.95 -2.23 -38.83
C GLU A 202 21.32 -2.68 -37.51
N PHE A 203 21.00 -3.97 -37.39
CA PHE A 203 20.46 -4.55 -36.15
C PHE A 203 21.47 -4.55 -35.01
N LEU A 204 22.76 -4.73 -35.33
CA LEU A 204 23.85 -4.61 -34.35
C LEU A 204 23.96 -3.18 -33.82
N ALA A 205 23.88 -2.17 -34.69
CA ALA A 205 23.89 -0.77 -34.25
C ALA A 205 22.67 -0.44 -33.38
N ALA A 206 21.49 -0.99 -33.70
CA ALA A 206 20.28 -0.79 -32.90
C ALA A 206 20.29 -1.56 -31.56
N ALA A 207 21.04 -2.66 -31.47
CA ALA A 207 21.17 -3.48 -30.26
C ALA A 207 22.41 -3.11 -29.41
N ASP A 208 23.22 -2.14 -29.85
CA ASP A 208 24.40 -1.71 -29.12
C ASP A 208 23.99 -0.86 -27.90
N VAL A 209 24.00 -1.51 -26.74
CA VAL A 209 23.62 -0.90 -25.45
C VAL A 209 24.49 0.32 -25.12
N SER A 210 25.73 0.39 -25.60
CA SER A 210 26.62 1.52 -25.33
C SER A 210 26.20 2.81 -26.05
N THR A 211 25.41 2.69 -27.12
CA THR A 211 24.89 3.84 -27.88
C THR A 211 23.60 4.40 -27.28
N PHE A 212 22.97 3.67 -26.36
CA PHE A 212 21.72 4.10 -25.75
C PHE A 212 21.94 5.34 -24.88
N ALA A 213 20.95 6.23 -24.90
CA ALA A 213 20.92 7.35 -23.98
C ALA A 213 20.95 6.84 -22.53
N PRO A 214 21.62 7.56 -21.60
CA PRO A 214 21.59 7.17 -20.20
C PRO A 214 20.15 7.14 -19.67
N PRO A 215 19.84 6.27 -18.69
CA PRO A 215 18.51 6.23 -18.08
C PRO A 215 18.04 7.61 -17.63
N ARG A 216 16.81 7.96 -17.97
CA ARG A 216 16.24 9.28 -17.64
C ARG A 216 16.05 9.38 -16.12
N ILE A 217 16.49 10.50 -15.54
CA ILE A 217 16.29 10.81 -14.13
C ILE A 217 14.85 11.30 -13.96
N MET A 218 13.94 10.36 -13.68
CA MET A 218 12.53 10.64 -13.51
C MET A 218 11.84 9.66 -12.57
N VAL A 219 10.83 10.15 -11.85
CA VAL A 219 9.91 9.32 -11.06
C VAL A 219 8.54 9.38 -11.71
N ARG A 220 8.20 8.33 -12.44
CA ARG A 220 6.98 8.25 -13.24
C ARG A 220 5.72 8.28 -12.38
N ALA A 221 4.78 9.16 -12.73
CA ALA A 221 3.40 9.05 -12.26
C ALA A 221 2.58 8.07 -13.14
N ASP A 222 2.98 7.89 -14.40
CA ASP A 222 2.34 7.04 -15.40
C ASP A 222 3.37 6.13 -16.10
N PRO A 223 2.99 4.93 -16.57
CA PRO A 223 3.93 3.98 -17.17
C PRO A 223 4.73 4.55 -18.36
N LEU A 224 4.12 5.47 -19.12
CA LEU A 224 4.73 6.09 -20.30
C LEU A 224 5.63 7.29 -19.94
N GLY A 225 5.67 7.70 -18.67
CA GLY A 225 6.50 8.80 -18.20
C GLY A 225 6.13 10.15 -18.80
N LYS A 226 4.84 10.40 -19.03
CA LYS A 226 4.34 11.73 -19.40
C LYS A 226 4.41 12.71 -18.24
N GLU A 227 4.24 12.21 -17.02
CA GLU A 227 4.28 12.99 -15.79
C GLU A 227 5.42 12.53 -14.88
N ASP A 228 6.20 13.49 -14.39
CA ASP A 228 7.30 13.27 -13.46
C ASP A 228 6.95 13.85 -12.09
N LEU A 229 7.06 13.01 -11.08
CA LEU A 229 6.77 13.34 -9.69
C LEU A 229 7.90 14.11 -9.01
N LEU A 230 9.08 14.20 -9.64
CA LEU A 230 10.17 15.00 -9.10
C LEU A 230 9.97 16.50 -9.36
N THR A 231 10.11 17.28 -8.30
CA THR A 231 10.21 18.74 -8.41
C THR A 231 11.53 19.15 -9.08
N ALA A 232 11.58 20.35 -9.66
CA ALA A 232 12.80 20.87 -10.29
C ALA A 232 13.98 20.94 -9.29
N GLU A 233 13.70 21.30 -8.04
CA GLU A 233 14.71 21.37 -6.96
C GLU A 233 15.26 19.98 -6.61
N GLN A 234 14.40 18.97 -6.54
CA GLN A 234 14.81 17.59 -6.29
C GLN A 234 15.71 17.07 -7.42
N ARG A 235 15.37 17.35 -8.68
CA ARG A 235 16.22 16.97 -9.83
C ARG A 235 17.60 17.61 -9.73
N GLN A 236 17.66 18.91 -9.47
CA GLN A 236 18.92 19.63 -9.36
C GLN A 236 19.77 19.07 -8.22
N LYS A 237 19.15 18.76 -7.07
CA LYS A 237 19.85 18.11 -5.95
C LYS A 237 20.44 16.75 -6.34
N PHE A 238 19.66 15.93 -7.06
CA PHE A 238 20.13 14.65 -7.56
C PHE A 238 21.31 14.81 -8.53
N GLU A 239 21.25 15.77 -9.46
CA GLU A 239 22.33 16.04 -10.41
C GLU A 239 23.61 16.48 -9.70
N VAL A 240 23.51 17.33 -8.69
CA VAL A 240 24.65 17.75 -7.86
C VAL A 240 25.26 16.54 -7.13
N ASP A 241 24.43 15.68 -6.54
CA ASP A 241 24.89 14.47 -5.85
C ASP A 241 25.52 13.45 -6.83
N TYR A 242 24.99 13.35 -8.04
CA TYR A 242 25.52 12.52 -9.11
C TYR A 242 26.90 13.00 -9.56
N GLU A 243 27.06 14.29 -9.84
CA GLU A 243 28.35 14.89 -10.18
C GLU A 243 29.37 14.76 -9.05
N ALA A 244 28.95 14.98 -7.81
CA ALA A 244 29.81 14.82 -6.64
C ALA A 244 30.28 13.37 -6.49
N SER A 245 29.39 12.40 -6.73
CA SER A 245 29.71 10.97 -6.70
C SER A 245 30.66 10.59 -7.84
N LYS A 246 30.48 11.16 -9.03
CA LYS A 246 31.38 10.97 -10.18
C LYS A 246 32.77 11.52 -9.90
N ARG A 247 32.88 12.77 -9.44
CA ARG A 247 34.16 13.39 -9.03
C ARG A 247 34.87 12.58 -7.94
N ARG A 248 34.11 12.00 -7.00
CA ARG A 248 34.65 11.13 -5.95
C ARG A 248 35.20 9.83 -6.54
N ALA A 249 34.45 9.16 -7.42
CA ALA A 249 34.90 7.95 -8.09
C ALA A 249 36.20 8.19 -8.87
N ASP A 250 36.26 9.28 -9.65
CA ASP A 250 37.45 9.67 -10.41
C ASP A 250 38.65 9.98 -9.50
N ARG A 251 38.41 10.68 -8.38
CA ARG A 251 39.46 11.05 -7.42
C ARG A 251 40.05 9.85 -6.68
N PHE A 252 39.22 8.85 -6.35
CA PHE A 252 39.63 7.69 -5.55
C PHE A 252 39.89 6.43 -6.40
N GLY A 253 39.65 6.48 -7.72
CA GLY A 253 39.78 5.32 -8.61
C GLY A 253 38.81 4.18 -8.27
N THR A 254 37.70 4.49 -7.60
CA THR A 254 36.67 3.50 -7.25
C THR A 254 35.63 3.40 -8.36
N PRO A 255 34.96 2.24 -8.55
CA PRO A 255 33.88 2.13 -9.52
C PRO A 255 32.78 3.14 -9.17
N PHE A 256 32.34 3.90 -10.17
CA PHE A 256 31.26 4.86 -10.01
C PHE A 256 29.95 4.13 -9.70
N ILE A 257 29.34 4.49 -8.58
CA ILE A 257 28.01 4.01 -8.18
C ILE A 257 27.07 5.23 -8.21
N PRO A 258 26.05 5.24 -9.06
CA PRO A 258 25.09 6.34 -9.10
C PRO A 258 24.32 6.43 -7.77
N PRO A 259 24.04 7.64 -7.26
CA PRO A 259 23.20 7.81 -6.09
C PRO A 259 21.78 7.28 -6.37
N ASP A 260 21.12 6.76 -5.33
CA ASP A 260 19.73 6.32 -5.42
C ASP A 260 18.81 7.55 -5.33
N ILE A 261 17.93 7.74 -6.31
CA ILE A 261 16.97 8.85 -6.37
C ILE A 261 16.09 8.94 -5.11
N LYS A 262 15.90 7.81 -4.40
CA LYS A 262 15.18 7.77 -3.13
C LYS A 262 15.82 8.62 -2.03
N THR A 263 17.12 8.93 -2.12
CA THR A 263 17.79 9.79 -1.11
C THR A 263 17.37 11.24 -1.22
N VAL A 264 16.75 11.62 -2.35
CA VAL A 264 16.29 12.97 -2.63
C VAL A 264 14.81 13.14 -2.27
N LEU A 265 14.03 12.06 -2.34
CA LEU A 265 12.62 12.03 -1.97
C LEU A 265 12.42 11.91 -0.45
N ASP A 266 11.28 12.38 0.04
CA ASP A 266 10.85 12.05 1.40
C ASP A 266 10.58 10.53 1.49
N PRO A 267 11.17 9.80 2.47
CA PRO A 267 10.85 8.41 2.73
C PRO A 267 9.34 8.11 2.88
N ARG A 268 8.53 9.10 3.29
CA ARG A 268 7.07 8.99 3.34
C ARG A 268 6.47 8.87 1.94
N ASP A 269 6.88 9.73 1.02
CA ASP A 269 6.39 9.73 -0.37
C ASP A 269 6.83 8.47 -1.11
N VAL A 270 8.06 8.01 -0.90
CA VAL A 270 8.53 6.72 -1.42
C VAL A 270 7.62 5.59 -0.93
N ARG A 271 7.30 5.55 0.37
CA ARG A 271 6.41 4.53 0.93
C ARG A 271 4.97 4.66 0.45
N LYS A 272 4.47 5.89 0.27
CA LYS A 272 3.16 6.14 -0.34
C LYS A 272 3.15 5.56 -1.75
N LEU A 273 4.13 5.88 -2.60
CA LEU A 273 4.25 5.34 -3.96
C LEU A 273 4.30 3.81 -3.99
N GLN A 274 5.09 3.19 -3.10
CA GLN A 274 5.20 1.74 -3.01
C GLN A 274 3.92 1.05 -2.49
N ARG A 275 3.03 1.76 -1.81
CA ARG A 275 1.72 1.24 -1.37
C ARG A 275 0.61 1.55 -2.37
N THR A 276 0.61 2.75 -2.93
CA THR A 276 -0.42 3.24 -3.86
C THR A 276 -0.17 2.82 -5.30
N GLY A 277 1.03 2.39 -5.68
CA GLY A 277 1.29 1.85 -7.02
C GLY A 277 0.48 0.58 -7.33
N ALA A 278 -0.08 -0.04 -6.29
CA ALA A 278 -1.06 -1.11 -6.40
C ALA A 278 -2.51 -0.58 -6.59
N VAL A 279 -2.83 0.64 -6.17
CA VAL A 279 -4.18 1.21 -6.28
C VAL A 279 -4.32 1.86 -7.66
N VAL A 280 -4.99 1.15 -8.56
CA VAL A 280 -5.28 1.64 -9.92
C VAL A 280 -6.32 2.77 -9.80
N PRO A 281 -6.01 4.01 -10.24
CA PRO A 281 -6.99 5.09 -10.31
C PRO A 281 -7.92 4.83 -11.50
N GLY A 282 -8.83 3.85 -11.38
CA GLY A 282 -9.61 3.35 -12.51
C GLY A 282 -11.10 3.49 -12.39
N PHE A 283 -11.62 3.64 -11.18
CA PHE A 283 -13.06 3.74 -10.97
C PHE A 283 -13.34 4.73 -9.86
N SER A 284 -13.48 6.01 -10.24
CA SER A 284 -14.10 7.00 -9.34
C SER A 284 -15.56 6.61 -9.19
N THR A 285 -15.92 6.13 -8.02
CA THR A 285 -17.29 5.66 -7.76
C THR A 285 -18.18 6.86 -7.47
N GLY A 286 -18.60 7.58 -8.50
CA GLY A 286 -19.68 8.57 -8.39
C GLY A 286 -19.25 10.03 -8.44
N ILE A 287 -20.12 10.88 -7.90
CA ILE A 287 -20.06 12.34 -8.06
C ILE A 287 -19.45 12.95 -6.80
N ASP A 288 -18.57 13.93 -6.98
CA ASP A 288 -18.11 14.77 -5.88
C ASP A 288 -19.30 15.50 -5.24
N ILE A 289 -19.70 15.00 -4.06
CA ILE A 289 -20.82 15.54 -3.28
C ILE A 289 -20.48 16.93 -2.72
N THR A 290 -19.19 17.24 -2.61
CA THR A 290 -18.68 18.47 -2.00
C THR A 290 -18.42 19.59 -2.99
N SER A 291 -18.30 19.27 -4.29
CA SER A 291 -18.11 20.28 -5.34
C SER A 291 -19.28 21.27 -5.40
N GLU A 292 -18.97 22.57 -5.47
CA GLU A 292 -19.94 23.65 -5.63
C GLU A 292 -20.88 23.42 -6.83
N LYS A 293 -20.36 22.85 -7.92
CA LYS A 293 -21.17 22.54 -9.10
C LYS A 293 -22.25 21.50 -8.81
N GLU A 294 -21.93 20.50 -7.99
CA GLU A 294 -22.90 19.47 -7.60
C GLU A 294 -23.87 20.00 -6.53
N GLN A 295 -23.38 20.82 -5.59
CA GLN A 295 -24.23 21.55 -4.65
C GLN A 295 -25.26 22.42 -5.39
N GLY A 296 -24.84 23.22 -6.38
CA GLY A 296 -25.75 24.04 -7.19
C GLY A 296 -26.74 23.21 -8.01
N LYS A 297 -26.31 22.09 -8.61
CA LYS A 297 -27.23 21.15 -9.28
C LYS A 297 -28.26 20.55 -8.31
N ARG A 298 -27.89 20.32 -7.06
CA ARG A 298 -28.81 19.83 -6.03
C ARG A 298 -29.81 20.88 -5.62
N GLU A 299 -29.36 22.11 -5.34
CA GLU A 299 -30.27 23.22 -5.05
C GLU A 299 -31.28 23.43 -6.19
N GLN A 300 -30.84 23.31 -7.44
CA GLN A 300 -31.73 23.36 -8.60
C GLN A 300 -32.71 22.17 -8.64
N ARG A 301 -32.26 20.95 -8.32
CA ARG A 301 -33.16 19.79 -8.20
C ARG A 301 -34.18 20.01 -7.08
N MET A 302 -33.75 20.49 -5.92
CA MET A 302 -34.68 20.79 -4.82
C MET A 302 -35.73 21.81 -5.23
N LYS A 303 -35.34 22.90 -5.91
CA LYS A 303 -36.28 23.90 -6.43
C LYS A 303 -37.25 23.34 -7.47
N ARG A 304 -36.88 22.25 -8.15
CA ARG A 304 -37.74 21.59 -9.15
C ARG A 304 -38.66 20.53 -8.55
N PHE A 305 -38.26 19.91 -7.45
CA PHE A 305 -38.95 18.78 -6.82
C PHE A 305 -39.55 19.14 -5.45
N ASP A 306 -39.61 20.44 -5.11
CA ASP A 306 -40.08 20.97 -3.83
C ASP A 306 -39.51 20.21 -2.61
N THR A 307 -38.24 19.80 -2.71
CA THR A 307 -37.58 19.06 -1.63
C THR A 307 -37.32 20.01 -0.45
N PRO A 308 -37.61 19.61 0.80
CA PRO A 308 -37.38 20.43 1.98
C PRO A 308 -35.94 20.96 2.05
N GLN A 309 -35.79 22.23 2.41
CA GLN A 309 -34.49 22.91 2.49
C GLN A 309 -33.54 22.27 3.52
N PHE A 310 -34.07 21.60 4.55
CA PHE A 310 -33.25 20.86 5.51
C PHE A 310 -32.56 19.62 4.89
N ALA A 311 -33.02 19.13 3.74
CA ALA A 311 -32.44 17.97 3.07
C ALA A 311 -31.16 18.28 2.28
N VAL A 312 -30.73 19.55 2.21
CA VAL A 312 -29.45 19.96 1.59
C VAL A 312 -28.26 19.44 2.39
N GLU A 313 -28.36 19.51 3.71
CA GLU A 313 -27.32 19.07 4.61
C GLU A 313 -27.37 17.55 4.65
N TYR A 314 -26.35 16.87 4.10
CA TYR A 314 -26.23 15.40 4.14
C TYR A 314 -25.80 14.92 5.53
N SER A 315 -26.57 15.22 6.57
CA SER A 315 -26.38 14.61 7.88
C SER A 315 -27.20 13.31 7.96
N ALA A 316 -26.78 12.39 8.82
CA ALA A 316 -27.58 11.19 9.06
C ALA A 316 -28.97 11.52 9.65
N GLU A 317 -29.13 12.69 10.28
CA GLU A 317 -30.39 13.14 10.86
C GLU A 317 -31.38 13.63 9.82
N THR A 318 -30.91 14.40 8.84
CA THR A 318 -31.75 14.89 7.73
C THR A 318 -32.17 13.73 6.81
N ALA A 319 -31.28 12.75 6.59
CA ALA A 319 -31.60 11.54 5.84
C ALA A 319 -32.71 10.72 6.53
N LYS A 320 -32.63 10.53 7.86
CA LYS A 320 -33.69 9.86 8.64
C LYS A 320 -34.99 10.64 8.66
N ALA A 321 -34.94 11.97 8.74
CA ALA A 321 -36.12 12.82 8.70
C ALA A 321 -36.84 12.71 7.35
N LEU A 322 -36.07 12.63 6.26
CA LEU A 322 -36.62 12.43 4.92
C LEU A 322 -37.25 11.03 4.75
N GLU A 323 -36.61 9.98 5.29
CA GLU A 323 -37.17 8.62 5.31
C GLU A 323 -38.50 8.56 6.10
N GLN A 324 -38.60 9.35 7.17
CA GLN A 324 -39.82 9.49 7.98
C GLN A 324 -40.87 10.39 7.33
N GLY A 325 -40.59 10.97 6.15
CA GLY A 325 -41.51 11.83 5.43
C GLY A 325 -41.76 13.20 6.08
N LEU A 326 -40.87 13.67 6.96
CA LEU A 326 -41.03 14.97 7.61
C LEU A 326 -41.03 16.10 6.59
N THR A 327 -42.02 16.97 6.67
CA THR A 327 -42.10 18.21 5.89
C THR A 327 -41.17 19.28 6.45
N GLN A 328 -40.90 20.33 5.66
CA GLN A 328 -40.07 21.46 6.09
C GLN A 328 -40.62 22.13 7.36
N ASP A 329 -41.94 22.32 7.43
CA ASP A 329 -42.59 22.98 8.56
C ASP A 329 -42.53 22.12 9.83
N GLU A 330 -42.69 20.80 9.70
CA GLU A 330 -42.53 19.85 10.80
C GLU A 330 -41.09 19.79 11.32
N TRP A 331 -40.10 19.89 10.42
CA TRP A 331 -38.69 19.96 10.82
C TRP A 331 -38.39 21.23 11.61
N VAL A 332 -38.83 22.39 11.12
CA VAL A 332 -38.67 23.68 11.82
C VAL A 332 -39.41 23.67 13.15
N GLN A 333 -40.60 23.07 13.20
CA GLN A 333 -41.36 22.94 14.44
C GLN A 333 -40.65 22.03 15.44
N LYS A 334 -40.09 20.91 14.99
CA LYS A 334 -39.29 20.00 15.82
C LYS A 334 -38.04 20.68 16.38
N GLN A 335 -37.35 21.49 15.56
CA GLN A 335 -36.22 22.32 16.02
C GLN A 335 -36.65 23.32 17.08
N ARG A 336 -37.75 24.06 16.86
CA ARG A 336 -38.29 25.00 17.86
C ARG A 336 -38.72 24.31 19.14
N ASP A 337 -39.32 23.13 19.04
CA ASP A 337 -39.77 22.40 20.22
C ASP A 337 -38.57 21.79 20.98
N GLN A 338 -37.51 21.37 20.29
CA GLN A 338 -36.22 21.06 20.91
C GLN A 338 -35.60 22.28 21.60
N ASP A 339 -35.60 23.46 20.98
CA ASP A 339 -35.07 24.68 21.60
C ASP A 339 -35.89 25.13 22.82
N LYS A 340 -37.23 24.97 22.78
CA LYS A 340 -38.09 25.22 23.95
C LYS A 340 -37.82 24.23 25.07
N LEU A 341 -37.60 22.95 24.74
CA LEU A 341 -37.21 21.94 25.72
C LEU A 341 -35.85 22.30 26.34
N ARG A 342 -34.89 22.74 25.53
CA ARG A 342 -33.57 23.21 25.99
C ARG A 342 -33.67 24.43 26.91
N ALA A 343 -34.42 25.46 26.51
CA ALA A 343 -34.65 26.65 27.33
C ALA A 343 -35.36 26.30 28.65
N ARG A 344 -36.25 25.30 28.62
CA ARG A 344 -36.90 24.77 29.82
C ARG A 344 -35.89 24.02 30.70
N ALA A 345 -35.08 23.12 30.15
CA ALA A 345 -34.07 22.37 30.89
C ALA A 345 -33.07 23.31 31.59
N GLN A 346 -32.58 24.33 30.87
CA GLN A 346 -31.71 25.39 31.42
C GLN A 346 -32.38 26.14 32.58
N LYS A 347 -33.69 26.45 32.46
CA LYS A 347 -34.46 27.11 33.52
C LYS A 347 -34.63 26.25 34.76
N TYR A 348 -34.64 24.93 34.63
CA TYR A 348 -34.75 23.99 35.75
C TYR A 348 -33.39 23.55 36.31
N GLY A 349 -32.29 24.15 35.85
CA GLY A 349 -30.95 23.85 36.37
C GLY A 349 -30.45 22.45 36.02
N LEU A 350 -31.07 21.77 35.06
CA LEU A 350 -30.50 20.56 34.46
C LEU A 350 -29.26 21.00 33.68
N SER A 351 -28.11 20.43 34.04
CA SER A 351 -26.89 20.66 33.28
C SER A 351 -27.07 20.14 31.85
N ALA A 352 -26.32 20.67 30.89
CA ALA A 352 -26.37 20.19 29.50
C ALA A 352 -26.10 18.66 29.38
N GLU A 353 -25.48 18.08 30.40
CA GLU A 353 -25.13 16.66 30.53
C GLU A 353 -26.34 15.78 30.91
N GLU A 354 -27.37 16.34 31.56
CA GLU A 354 -28.58 15.63 32.01
C GLU A 354 -29.76 15.77 31.02
N ASP A 355 -29.60 16.58 29.97
CA ASP A 355 -30.61 16.79 28.95
C ASP A 355 -30.60 15.64 27.91
N HIS A 356 -31.44 14.64 28.13
CA HIS A 356 -31.67 13.53 27.19
C HIS A 356 -32.22 13.95 25.80
N SER A 357 -32.54 15.25 25.60
CA SER A 357 -32.92 15.79 24.29
C SER A 357 -31.73 16.22 23.44
N GLN A 358 -30.54 16.37 24.05
CA GLN A 358 -29.31 16.21 23.29
C GLN A 358 -29.23 14.74 22.88
N VAL A 359 -28.79 14.47 21.65
CA VAL A 359 -27.93 13.31 21.44
C VAL A 359 -26.73 13.61 22.34
N VAL A 360 -26.82 13.22 23.62
CA VAL A 360 -25.75 13.35 24.60
C VAL A 360 -24.53 12.87 23.87
N SER A 361 -23.61 13.80 23.64
CA SER A 361 -22.29 13.52 23.11
C SER A 361 -21.84 12.27 23.84
N THR A 362 -21.76 11.15 23.12
CA THR A 362 -21.34 9.89 23.74
C THR A 362 -19.98 10.21 24.31
N ALA A 363 -19.87 10.31 25.64
CA ALA A 363 -18.85 11.14 26.30
C ALA A 363 -17.54 11.10 25.51
N LEU A 364 -17.16 12.21 24.86
CA LEU A 364 -15.99 12.28 23.97
C LEU A 364 -14.67 12.09 24.72
N HIS A 365 -14.78 11.81 26.02
CA HIS A 365 -13.68 11.43 26.87
C HIS A 365 -13.10 10.07 26.43
N PRO A 366 -11.77 10.03 26.22
CA PRO A 366 -11.07 8.79 25.98
C PRO A 366 -11.17 7.90 27.22
N ALA A 367 -11.22 6.59 27.01
CA ALA A 367 -11.38 5.60 28.08
C ALA A 367 -10.20 5.59 29.07
N SER A 368 -9.02 6.05 28.65
CA SER A 368 -7.88 6.26 29.54
C SER A 368 -6.94 7.35 29.06
N ALA A 369 -6.09 7.83 29.98
CA ALA A 369 -5.02 8.78 29.67
C ALA A 369 -3.97 8.23 28.67
N LYS A 370 -3.88 6.90 28.51
CA LYS A 370 -3.06 6.30 27.43
C LYS A 370 -3.69 6.65 26.08
N VAL A 371 -4.98 6.37 25.92
CA VAL A 371 -5.72 6.62 24.68
C VAL A 371 -5.66 8.11 24.34
N ASP A 372 -5.93 8.99 25.31
CA ASP A 372 -5.83 10.45 25.11
C ASP A 372 -4.48 10.92 24.54
N ARG A 373 -3.36 10.40 25.08
CA ARG A 373 -2.02 10.74 24.60
C ARG A 373 -1.70 10.21 23.21
N GLU A 374 -2.42 9.19 22.75
CA GLU A 374 -2.27 8.59 21.42
C GLU A 374 -3.14 9.28 20.36
N ARG A 375 -3.94 10.28 20.75
CA ARG A 375 -4.75 11.07 19.82
C ARG A 375 -3.87 11.89 18.88
N CYS A 376 -4.00 11.62 17.58
CA CYS A 376 -3.27 12.31 16.53
C CYS A 376 -4.10 13.48 16.01
N ASP A 377 -4.11 14.60 16.75
CA ASP A 377 -4.73 15.85 16.29
C ASP A 377 -3.86 16.54 15.23
N VAL A 378 -4.49 17.33 14.36
CA VAL A 378 -3.85 18.16 13.35
C VAL A 378 -3.04 19.26 14.04
N GLN A 379 -1.72 19.20 13.86
CA GLN A 379 -0.78 20.17 14.42
C GLN A 379 -0.92 21.53 13.73
N ALA A 380 -0.46 22.59 14.40
CA ALA A 380 -0.30 23.89 13.76
C ALA A 380 0.84 23.78 12.74
N ALA A 381 0.74 24.50 11.61
CA ALA A 381 1.89 24.62 10.73
C ALA A 381 3.00 25.41 11.44
N ASP A 382 4.25 24.95 11.30
CA ASP A 382 5.43 25.61 11.89
C ASP A 382 5.65 27.03 11.33
N ALA A 383 5.03 27.34 10.17
CA ALA A 383 4.93 28.67 9.58
C ALA A 383 3.45 29.04 9.39
N GLU A 384 3.06 30.24 9.82
CA GLU A 384 1.65 30.71 9.87
C GLU A 384 0.92 30.76 8.51
N GLU A 385 1.63 30.55 7.40
CA GLU A 385 1.08 30.60 6.03
C GLU A 385 0.93 29.24 5.33
N GLN A 386 1.35 28.12 5.94
CA GLN A 386 1.25 26.82 5.27
C GLN A 386 -0.07 26.11 5.62
N GLU A 387 -0.99 26.05 4.67
CA GLU A 387 -2.22 25.27 4.82
C GLU A 387 -1.90 23.79 5.04
N VAL A 388 -2.60 23.16 5.99
CA VAL A 388 -2.44 21.73 6.28
C VAL A 388 -2.87 20.93 5.05
N ALA A 389 -1.93 20.22 4.43
CA ALA A 389 -2.22 19.32 3.31
C ALA A 389 -3.04 18.12 3.79
N PHE A 390 -4.31 18.09 3.41
CA PHE A 390 -5.19 16.95 3.63
C PHE A 390 -5.07 15.95 2.47
N ARG A 391 -5.11 14.68 2.82
CA ARG A 391 -5.19 13.56 1.89
C ARG A 391 -6.62 13.39 1.46
N ASP A 392 -6.90 13.71 0.19
CA ASP A 392 -8.23 13.53 -0.35
C ASP A 392 -8.61 12.05 -0.53
N ASP A 393 -7.64 11.14 -0.62
CA ASP A 393 -7.87 9.70 -0.80
C ASP A 393 -8.10 8.94 0.51
N ALA A 394 -8.00 9.60 1.67
CA ALA A 394 -7.91 8.88 2.94
C ALA A 394 -8.63 9.54 4.12
N LEU A 395 -9.11 8.70 5.04
CA LEU A 395 -9.70 9.11 6.31
C LEU A 395 -8.85 8.62 7.47
N HIS A 396 -8.61 9.49 8.45
CA HIS A 396 -7.97 9.11 9.69
C HIS A 396 -9.04 8.71 10.72
N MET A 397 -8.84 7.55 11.35
CA MET A 397 -9.72 6.99 12.35
C MET A 397 -8.98 6.79 13.67
N TYR A 398 -9.61 7.23 14.75
CA TYR A 398 -9.09 7.13 16.10
C TYR A 398 -10.14 6.56 17.04
N SER A 399 -9.78 5.61 17.91
CA SER A 399 -10.70 5.04 18.88
C SER A 399 -10.66 5.78 20.21
N LEU A 400 -11.83 6.02 20.79
CA LEU A 400 -11.96 6.55 22.14
C LEU A 400 -11.84 5.47 23.23
N ASP A 401 -11.84 4.18 22.85
CA ASP A 401 -11.91 3.07 23.79
C ASP A 401 -10.59 2.29 23.86
N GLU A 402 -10.39 1.56 24.95
CA GLU A 402 -9.17 0.77 25.13
C GLU A 402 -9.12 -0.47 24.22
N ASN A 403 -7.92 -1.01 24.06
CA ASN A 403 -7.67 -2.28 23.36
C ASN A 403 -8.11 -2.27 21.88
N PHE A 404 -8.07 -1.12 21.22
CA PHE A 404 -8.35 -1.02 19.79
C PHE A 404 -7.40 -1.87 18.92
N GLN A 405 -6.21 -2.22 19.43
CA GLN A 405 -5.32 -3.27 18.89
C GLN A 405 -5.98 -4.64 18.64
N GLN A 406 -7.16 -4.91 19.23
CA GLN A 406 -7.93 -6.14 18.99
C GLN A 406 -8.78 -6.08 17.72
N VAL A 407 -9.05 -4.89 17.20
CA VAL A 407 -9.75 -4.66 15.93
C VAL A 407 -8.85 -5.12 14.79
N ARG A 408 -9.37 -5.97 13.91
CA ARG A 408 -8.62 -6.45 12.75
C ARG A 408 -8.85 -5.53 11.56
N THR A 409 -7.93 -5.57 10.59
CA THR A 409 -8.11 -4.90 9.30
C THR A 409 -9.46 -5.26 8.67
N SER A 410 -9.89 -6.53 8.76
CA SER A 410 -11.21 -6.96 8.24
C SER A 410 -12.38 -6.22 8.86
N ASP A 411 -12.32 -5.92 10.16
CA ASP A 411 -13.41 -5.26 10.90
C ASP A 411 -13.52 -3.79 10.49
N VAL A 412 -12.37 -3.12 10.30
CA VAL A 412 -12.30 -1.75 9.75
C VAL A 412 -12.81 -1.71 8.31
N MET A 413 -12.37 -2.65 7.47
CA MET A 413 -12.81 -2.73 6.07
C MET A 413 -14.32 -3.00 5.97
N GLU A 414 -14.88 -3.78 6.91
CA GLU A 414 -16.32 -4.02 7.01
C GLU A 414 -17.09 -2.76 7.42
N TYR A 415 -16.57 -1.97 8.35
CA TYR A 415 -17.17 -0.69 8.74
C TYR A 415 -17.34 0.24 7.52
N PHE A 416 -16.36 0.25 6.62
CA PHE A 416 -16.38 1.05 5.39
C PHE A 416 -16.88 0.30 4.15
N VAL A 417 -17.44 -0.91 4.27
CA VAL A 417 -17.71 -1.79 3.11
C VAL A 417 -18.55 -1.15 2.00
N GLY A 418 -19.53 -0.31 2.36
CA GLY A 418 -20.38 0.42 1.41
C GLY A 418 -19.64 1.46 0.56
N TYR A 419 -18.40 1.77 0.91
CA TYR A 419 -17.53 2.76 0.29
C TYR A 419 -16.26 2.12 -0.31
N GLY A 420 -16.15 0.79 -0.36
CA GLY A 420 -15.03 0.11 -1.03
C GLY A 420 -13.63 0.57 -0.59
N PRO A 421 -13.28 0.48 0.70
CA PRO A 421 -11.94 0.84 1.17
C PRO A 421 -10.88 -0.02 0.47
N ALA A 422 -9.73 0.57 0.15
CA ALA A 422 -8.63 -0.12 -0.51
C ALA A 422 -7.74 -0.87 0.49
N TYR A 423 -7.27 -0.18 1.53
CA TYR A 423 -6.44 -0.77 2.59
C TYR A 423 -6.41 0.11 3.84
N VAL A 424 -5.81 -0.41 4.91
CA VAL A 424 -5.68 0.26 6.22
C VAL A 424 -4.22 0.41 6.60
N GLU A 425 -3.84 1.61 7.00
CA GLU A 425 -2.52 1.99 7.49
C GLU A 425 -2.56 2.17 9.01
N TRP A 426 -2.07 1.16 9.73
CA TRP A 426 -2.01 1.22 11.20
C TRP A 426 -0.89 2.14 11.67
N LEU A 427 -1.25 3.14 12.48
CA LEU A 427 -0.35 4.18 13.01
C LEU A 427 0.14 3.80 14.40
N ASN A 428 -0.79 3.61 15.31
CA ASN A 428 -0.55 3.22 16.70
C ASN A 428 -1.62 2.20 17.16
N ASP A 429 -1.65 1.87 18.46
CA ASP A 429 -2.58 0.89 19.01
C ASP A 429 -4.05 1.37 19.05
N SER A 430 -4.28 2.67 18.81
CA SER A 430 -5.55 3.38 18.96
C SER A 430 -6.01 4.11 17.70
N SER A 431 -5.21 4.13 16.63
CA SER A 431 -5.51 4.88 15.40
C SER A 431 -4.97 4.22 14.13
N CYS A 432 -5.67 4.46 13.02
CA CYS A 432 -5.28 4.03 11.70
C CYS A 432 -5.85 4.96 10.61
N THR A 433 -5.21 4.97 9.45
CA THR A 433 -5.68 5.69 8.27
C THR A 433 -6.29 4.70 7.27
N ILE A 434 -7.49 4.97 6.78
CA ILE A 434 -8.20 4.18 5.78
C ILE A 434 -8.02 4.85 4.43
N VAL A 435 -7.47 4.12 3.47
CA VAL A 435 -7.20 4.62 2.13
C VAL A 435 -8.25 4.08 1.17
N PHE A 436 -8.77 4.96 0.31
CA PHE A 436 -9.76 4.67 -0.73
C PHE A 436 -9.10 4.71 -2.11
N GLN A 437 -9.79 4.19 -3.13
CA GLN A 437 -9.27 4.21 -4.50
C GLN A 437 -9.44 5.58 -5.16
N ASP A 438 -10.40 6.37 -4.69
CA ASP A 438 -10.77 7.67 -5.23
C ASP A 438 -11.04 8.69 -4.12
N SER A 439 -10.78 9.95 -4.44
CA SER A 439 -10.91 11.08 -3.50
C SER A 439 -12.36 11.33 -3.07
N PHE A 440 -13.31 11.12 -3.98
CA PHE A 440 -14.72 11.41 -3.69
C PHE A 440 -15.33 10.43 -2.70
N THR A 441 -14.81 9.20 -2.64
CA THR A 441 -15.38 8.17 -1.75
C THR A 441 -14.99 8.37 -0.30
N SER A 442 -13.78 8.86 -0.04
CA SER A 442 -13.37 9.24 1.31
C SER A 442 -14.31 10.31 1.88
N ALA A 443 -14.62 11.36 1.10
CA ALA A 443 -15.51 12.44 1.50
C ALA A 443 -16.94 11.94 1.75
N ARG A 444 -17.46 11.08 0.86
CA ARG A 444 -18.79 10.47 1.04
C ARG A 444 -18.86 9.58 2.27
N ALA A 445 -17.82 8.79 2.52
CA ALA A 445 -17.73 7.93 3.69
C ALA A 445 -17.73 8.77 4.98
N LEU A 446 -16.96 9.87 5.02
CA LEU A 446 -16.92 10.77 6.18
C LEU A 446 -18.29 11.40 6.47
N ILE A 447 -18.97 11.91 5.44
CA ILE A 447 -20.27 12.57 5.58
C ILE A 447 -21.35 11.57 6.05
N ALA A 448 -21.35 10.37 5.50
CA ALA A 448 -22.41 9.40 5.77
C ALA A 448 -22.17 8.57 7.05
N LEU A 449 -20.92 8.33 7.42
CA LEU A 449 -20.56 7.58 8.63
C LEU A 449 -20.22 8.48 9.81
N GLY A 450 -20.00 9.78 9.60
CA GLY A 450 -19.62 10.74 10.63
C GLY A 450 -20.76 11.68 11.02
N HIS A 451 -20.76 12.09 12.28
CA HIS A 451 -21.54 13.22 12.80
C HIS A 451 -20.58 14.32 13.25
N GLN A 452 -20.77 15.54 12.76
CA GLN A 452 -19.89 16.65 13.09
C GLN A 452 -19.92 16.92 14.61
N ILE A 453 -18.73 17.05 15.21
CA ILE A 453 -18.60 17.33 16.63
C ILE A 453 -18.52 18.85 16.84
N PRO A 454 -19.28 19.42 17.80
CA PRO A 454 -19.15 20.82 18.17
C PRO A 454 -17.75 21.15 18.72
N PRO A 455 -17.28 22.40 18.64
CA PRO A 455 -16.00 22.79 19.21
C PRO A 455 -15.87 22.41 20.69
N GLN A 456 -14.74 21.84 21.07
CA GLN A 456 -14.45 21.34 22.42
C GLN A 456 -13.57 22.31 23.21
N THR A 457 -13.71 22.27 24.53
CA THR A 457 -12.85 22.96 25.51
C THR A 457 -12.08 21.94 26.35
N ARG A 458 -10.90 22.33 26.84
CA ARG A 458 -10.05 21.59 27.77
C ARG A 458 -9.95 22.37 29.07
N LYS A 459 -10.03 21.65 30.19
CA LYS A 459 -9.77 22.21 31.51
C LYS A 459 -8.26 22.34 31.70
N GLN A 460 -7.77 23.55 31.92
CA GLN A 460 -6.38 23.81 32.27
C GLN A 460 -6.31 24.25 33.73
N LYS A 461 -5.40 23.62 34.49
CA LYS A 461 -5.06 24.10 35.82
C LYS A 461 -4.23 25.37 35.67
N LYS A 462 -4.69 26.46 36.26
CA LYS A 462 -3.98 27.74 36.25
C LYS A 462 -2.73 27.61 37.11
N GLU A 463 -1.57 27.43 36.48
CA GLU A 463 -0.29 27.56 37.19
C GLU A 463 -0.17 29.00 37.70
N LYS A 464 -0.13 29.20 39.03
CA LYS A 464 0.16 30.50 39.64
C LYS A 464 1.58 30.90 39.26
N THR A 465 1.72 31.69 38.19
CA THR A 465 2.96 32.38 37.84
C THR A 465 3.30 33.36 38.97
N LYS A 466 4.31 33.02 39.78
CA LYS A 466 4.89 33.91 40.78
C LYS A 466 5.90 34.82 40.08
N ALA A 467 5.47 36.01 39.69
CA ALA A 467 6.31 37.15 39.28
C ALA A 467 5.55 38.41 39.69
N GLU A 468 6.08 39.49 40.24
CA GLU A 468 7.42 39.93 40.62
C GLU A 468 7.17 41.14 41.55
N GLY A 469 8.04 41.37 42.53
CA GLY A 469 7.95 42.57 43.35
C GLY A 469 9.23 42.78 44.14
N ILE A 470 10.13 43.57 43.55
CA ILE A 470 11.05 44.56 44.14
C ILE A 470 12.40 44.51 43.41
N LEU A 471 12.55 45.46 42.48
CA LEU A 471 13.84 46.03 42.11
C LEU A 471 14.17 47.17 43.08
N ALA A 472 15.45 47.22 43.48
CA ALA A 472 16.18 48.32 44.10
C ALA A 472 15.98 48.58 45.60
N SER A 473 16.98 48.19 46.41
CA SER A 473 17.87 49.13 47.11
C SER A 473 18.94 48.37 47.88
N GLY A 474 20.21 48.65 47.58
CA GLY A 474 21.27 48.45 48.56
C GLY A 474 21.37 49.70 49.43
N GLU A 475 21.33 49.54 50.74
CA GLU A 475 22.14 50.27 51.74
C GLU A 475 21.75 49.77 53.15
N ASP A 476 22.78 49.68 54.00
CA ASP A 476 22.78 49.32 55.42
C ASP A 476 21.77 50.11 56.28
N VAL A 477 21.27 49.54 57.40
CA VAL A 477 21.48 49.99 58.80
C VAL A 477 20.90 48.96 59.79
N ASP A 478 21.70 48.71 60.81
CA ASP A 478 21.63 47.95 62.06
C ASP A 478 20.43 48.10 63.05
N MET A 479 20.27 47.03 63.86
CA MET A 479 19.98 46.94 65.32
C MET A 479 18.56 46.75 65.91
N GLU A 480 18.52 45.73 66.79
CA GLU A 480 17.74 45.53 68.05
C GLU A 480 16.20 45.40 67.96
N ASP A 481 15.47 44.65 68.78
CA ASP A 481 15.64 43.63 69.83
C ASP A 481 14.19 43.25 70.20
N ALA A 482 13.88 41.96 70.41
CA ALA A 482 12.81 41.44 71.31
C ALA A 482 12.36 40.01 70.95
N GLU A 483 12.49 39.17 71.98
CA GLU A 483 12.17 37.75 72.20
C GLU A 483 10.81 37.18 71.72
N PRO A 484 10.67 35.84 71.70
CA PRO A 484 9.61 35.10 71.03
C PRO A 484 8.42 34.78 71.96
N GLN A 485 7.20 34.72 71.42
CA GLN A 485 6.12 33.99 72.07
C GLN A 485 5.36 33.11 71.08
N ALA A 486 5.25 31.86 71.50
CA ALA A 486 4.43 30.81 70.94
C ALA A 486 2.94 31.19 71.01
N ASP A 487 2.17 30.76 70.01
CA ASP A 487 0.99 29.95 70.27
C ASP A 487 0.62 29.18 68.99
N VAL A 488 0.44 27.88 69.20
CA VAL A 488 -0.01 26.89 68.22
C VAL A 488 -1.52 26.84 68.30
N ASP A 489 -2.21 27.07 67.19
CA ASP A 489 -3.51 26.44 66.95
C ASP A 489 -3.56 25.90 65.51
N PRO A 490 -3.88 24.60 65.32
CA PRO A 490 -4.13 24.01 64.02
C PRO A 490 -5.60 24.25 63.62
N ILE A 491 -5.94 23.93 62.37
CA ILE A 491 -7.30 23.88 61.80
C ILE A 491 -7.71 25.14 61.03
N THR A 492 -7.26 25.23 59.78
CA THR A 492 -8.20 25.38 58.67
C THR A 492 -7.63 24.64 57.46
N ALA A 493 -8.20 23.48 57.14
CA ALA A 493 -8.04 22.89 55.82
C ALA A 493 -8.67 23.86 54.81
N MET A 494 -7.86 24.75 54.25
CA MET A 494 -8.25 25.45 53.04
C MET A 494 -8.23 24.41 51.93
N ASN A 495 -9.41 24.05 51.46
CA ASN A 495 -9.57 23.45 50.15
C ASN A 495 -8.89 24.41 49.17
N ASP A 496 -7.72 24.02 48.66
CA ASP A 496 -7.18 24.59 47.44
C ASP A 496 -8.17 24.19 46.33
N ASP A 497 -9.26 24.95 46.21
CA ASP A 497 -10.11 24.98 45.03
C ASP A 497 -9.25 25.59 43.91
N GLU A 498 -8.43 24.74 43.31
CA GLU A 498 -7.67 25.03 42.11
C GLU A 498 -8.67 25.44 41.02
N GLU A 499 -8.77 26.74 40.73
CA GLU A 499 -9.63 27.26 39.66
C GLU A 499 -9.22 26.63 38.31
N GLU A 500 -9.98 25.63 37.86
CA GLU A 500 -9.88 25.04 36.53
C GLU A 500 -10.47 26.03 35.51
N VAL A 501 -9.64 26.53 34.59
CA VAL A 501 -10.10 27.43 33.52
C VAL A 501 -10.37 26.60 32.27
N GLU A 502 -11.57 26.75 31.70
CA GLU A 502 -11.92 26.13 30.41
C GLU A 502 -11.29 26.92 29.25
N VAL A 503 -10.33 26.31 28.57
CA VAL A 503 -9.63 26.89 27.41
C VAL A 503 -10.01 26.08 26.16
N PRO A 504 -10.28 26.72 25.00
CA PRO A 504 -10.59 25.98 23.77
C PRO A 504 -9.52 24.94 23.40
N ASP A 505 -9.94 23.72 23.04
CA ASP A 505 -9.04 22.67 22.54
C ASP A 505 -8.69 22.95 21.07
N VAL A 506 -7.74 23.86 20.85
CA VAL A 506 -7.37 24.34 19.50
C VAL A 506 -6.97 23.20 18.56
N ALA A 507 -6.24 22.19 19.05
CA ALA A 507 -5.78 21.06 18.24
C ALA A 507 -6.96 20.15 17.83
N PHE A 508 -7.84 19.83 18.77
CA PHE A 508 -9.05 19.06 18.47
C PHE A 508 -9.96 19.78 17.48
N ASN A 509 -10.17 21.08 17.70
CA ASN A 509 -11.05 21.90 16.86
C ASN A 509 -10.49 22.08 15.44
N ARG A 510 -9.17 22.20 15.28
CA ARG A 510 -8.50 22.24 13.97
C ARG A 510 -8.68 20.93 13.19
N SER A 511 -8.74 19.81 13.91
CA SER A 511 -8.81 18.48 13.31
C SER A 511 -10.17 18.15 12.68
N GLN A 512 -11.21 18.95 12.98
CA GLN A 512 -12.56 18.79 12.45
C GLN A 512 -13.07 17.35 12.59
N TRP A 513 -13.00 16.80 13.81
CA TRP A 513 -13.41 15.42 14.08
C TRP A 513 -14.92 15.22 13.89
N TYR A 514 -15.26 14.05 13.36
CA TYR A 514 -16.61 13.52 13.24
C TYR A 514 -16.74 12.28 14.13
N MET A 515 -17.84 12.16 14.86
CA MET A 515 -18.16 10.97 15.63
C MET A 515 -18.72 9.88 14.69
N GLY A 516 -18.17 8.67 14.73
CA GLY A 516 -18.69 7.54 14.00
C GLY A 516 -20.14 7.23 14.39
N ASN A 517 -21.03 7.07 13.41
CA ASN A 517 -22.45 6.78 13.61
C ASN A 517 -22.71 5.39 14.20
N LYS A 518 -21.73 4.49 14.07
CA LYS A 518 -21.73 3.14 14.58
C LYS A 518 -20.44 2.89 15.33
N THR A 519 -20.50 2.01 16.31
CA THR A 519 -19.30 1.44 16.89
C THR A 519 -18.74 0.36 15.97
N ILE A 520 -17.43 0.18 15.98
CA ILE A 520 -16.81 -0.98 15.33
C ILE A 520 -17.02 -2.18 16.22
N GLY A 521 -17.60 -3.25 15.68
CA GLY A 521 -17.62 -4.57 16.31
C GLY A 521 -16.65 -5.50 15.61
N SER A 522 -16.10 -6.49 16.33
CA SER A 522 -15.30 -7.55 15.70
C SER A 522 -16.07 -8.86 15.67
N LYS A 523 -16.15 -9.49 14.50
CA LYS A 523 -16.75 -10.83 14.35
C LYS A 523 -15.96 -11.91 15.08
N THR A 524 -14.68 -11.65 15.36
CA THR A 524 -13.75 -12.63 15.92
C THR A 524 -13.56 -12.49 17.43
N GLN A 525 -14.05 -11.38 18.00
CA GLN A 525 -14.04 -11.12 19.43
C GLN A 525 -15.44 -11.37 20.03
N PRO A 526 -15.57 -11.46 21.36
CA PRO A 526 -16.88 -11.53 22.00
C PRO A 526 -17.79 -10.40 21.50
N ARG A 527 -19.07 -10.71 21.25
CA ARG A 527 -20.07 -9.78 20.66
C ARG A 527 -20.26 -8.49 21.45
N ASP A 528 -19.79 -8.46 22.70
CA ASP A 528 -19.98 -7.33 23.61
C ASP A 528 -18.88 -6.26 23.46
N LYS A 529 -17.83 -6.51 22.67
CA LYS A 529 -16.76 -5.54 22.43
C LYS A 529 -17.07 -4.68 21.22
N ASN A 530 -17.36 -3.41 21.51
CA ASN A 530 -17.61 -2.37 20.54
C ASN A 530 -16.69 -1.19 20.82
N TRP A 531 -16.14 -0.58 19.76
CA TRP A 531 -15.25 0.58 19.86
C TRP A 531 -15.90 1.81 19.26
N ARG A 532 -15.96 2.88 20.05
CA ARG A 532 -16.31 4.24 19.61
C ARG A 532 -15.15 4.81 18.83
N VAL A 533 -15.46 5.46 17.71
CA VAL A 533 -14.46 5.99 16.77
C VAL A 533 -14.73 7.43 16.40
N LEU A 534 -13.66 8.20 16.26
CA LEU A 534 -13.61 9.51 15.65
C LEU A 534 -13.02 9.38 14.25
N LEU A 535 -13.55 10.15 13.31
CA LEU A 535 -13.16 10.19 11.91
C LEU A 535 -12.80 11.62 11.52
N ARG A 536 -11.78 11.80 10.71
CA ARG A 536 -11.47 13.08 10.06
C ARG A 536 -10.81 12.84 8.71
N LYS A 537 -10.66 13.88 7.90
CA LYS A 537 -9.76 13.82 6.74
C LYS A 537 -8.34 13.54 7.22
N ALA A 538 -7.68 12.58 6.58
CA ALA A 538 -6.29 12.29 6.90
C ALA A 538 -5.38 13.44 6.42
N THR A 539 -4.26 13.65 7.09
CA THR A 539 -3.18 14.54 6.66
C THR A 539 -1.99 13.73 6.18
N ASP A 540 -0.99 14.41 5.64
CA ASP A 540 0.28 13.76 5.29
C ASP A 540 1.08 13.24 6.49
N GLU A 541 0.79 13.76 7.69
CA GLU A 541 1.35 13.29 8.96
C GLU A 541 0.70 11.99 9.47
N ASP A 542 -0.51 11.67 9.00
CA ASP A 542 -1.23 10.45 9.36
C ASP A 542 -0.74 9.22 8.57
N PHE A 543 0.58 9.13 8.43
CA PHE A 543 1.27 8.04 7.77
C PHE A 543 2.11 7.23 8.79
N PRO A 544 2.06 5.89 8.75
CA PRO A 544 2.78 5.08 9.73
C PRO A 544 4.26 5.48 9.84
N PRO A 545 4.80 5.66 11.05
CA PRO A 545 6.20 6.04 11.21
C PRO A 545 7.10 4.97 10.57
N GLU A 546 8.27 5.40 10.09
CA GLU A 546 9.25 4.45 9.61
C GLU A 546 9.70 3.57 10.77
N LYS A 547 9.42 2.26 10.67
CA LYS A 547 9.92 1.31 11.65
C LYS A 547 11.42 1.20 11.44
N ILE A 548 12.20 1.98 12.19
CA ILE A 548 13.65 1.78 12.28
C ILE A 548 13.82 0.32 12.69
N PRO A 549 14.42 -0.54 11.85
CA PRO A 549 14.55 -1.94 12.18
C PRO A 549 15.35 -2.02 13.48
N LYS A 550 14.70 -2.46 14.57
CA LYS A 550 15.41 -2.75 15.82
C LYS A 550 16.55 -3.70 15.45
N LYS A 551 17.79 -3.26 15.71
CA LYS A 551 19.01 -3.96 15.35
C LYS A 551 18.87 -5.44 15.74
N GLY A 552 18.74 -6.33 14.74
CA GLY A 552 18.61 -7.78 14.94
C GLY A 552 17.19 -8.38 14.93
N MET A 553 16.12 -7.62 14.66
CA MET A 553 14.74 -8.14 14.82
C MET A 553 14.02 -8.57 13.52
N TYR A 554 14.59 -8.28 12.34
CA TYR A 554 14.16 -8.89 11.09
C TYR A 554 15.36 -9.53 10.41
N HIS A 555 15.22 -10.80 10.02
CA HIS A 555 16.03 -11.38 8.96
C HIS A 555 15.76 -10.56 7.70
N SER A 556 16.56 -9.52 7.47
CA SER A 556 16.70 -8.97 6.14
C SER A 556 16.94 -10.16 5.22
N ARG A 557 16.06 -10.36 4.24
CA ARG A 557 16.38 -11.22 3.11
C ARG A 557 17.72 -10.71 2.60
N SER A 558 18.74 -11.53 2.78
CA SER A 558 20.13 -11.13 2.81
C SER A 558 20.59 -10.70 1.43
N SER A 559 20.81 -9.39 1.23
CA SER A 559 21.64 -8.89 0.11
C SER A 559 22.73 -7.90 0.54
N ARG A 560 22.94 -7.69 1.85
CA ARG A 560 24.09 -6.89 2.34
C ARG A 560 24.91 -7.68 3.36
N ARG A 561 25.82 -8.50 2.87
CA ARG A 561 27.06 -8.86 3.59
C ARG A 561 28.20 -9.09 2.60
N HIS A 562 28.96 -8.01 2.37
CA HIS A 562 30.38 -7.92 2.07
C HIS A 562 30.73 -6.45 2.40
N ASP A 563 31.80 -6.03 3.04
CA ASP A 563 32.98 -6.66 3.60
C ASP A 563 33.42 -5.78 4.78
N SER A 564 33.78 -6.39 5.90
CA SER A 564 34.88 -5.87 6.70
C SER A 564 35.50 -7.03 7.46
N GLY A 565 36.64 -7.48 6.95
CA GLY A 565 37.57 -8.28 7.72
C GLY A 565 37.94 -7.50 8.97
N SER A 566 37.47 -7.97 10.13
CA SER A 566 38.04 -7.59 11.40
C SER A 566 38.60 -8.85 12.03
N MET A 567 39.93 -8.88 12.03
CA MET A 567 40.75 -9.87 12.68
C MET A 567 40.68 -9.70 14.22
N HIS A 568 40.72 -10.86 14.88
CA HIS A 568 41.17 -11.14 16.26
C HIS A 568 40.13 -11.16 17.41
N PRO A 569 40.40 -11.90 18.52
CA PRO A 569 41.20 -13.12 18.64
C PRO A 569 40.45 -14.27 19.35
N ARG A 570 40.99 -15.48 19.16
CA ARG A 570 40.73 -16.66 19.99
C ARG A 570 40.87 -16.30 21.46
N ASN A 571 39.84 -16.61 22.25
CA ASN A 571 40.04 -17.06 23.63
C ASN A 571 39.05 -18.18 23.95
N GLY A 572 39.61 -19.26 24.49
CA GLY A 572 38.93 -20.53 24.66
C GLY A 572 38.14 -20.69 25.95
N ARG A 573 37.53 -21.87 26.03
CA ARG A 573 37.01 -22.57 27.22
C ARG A 573 35.80 -21.94 27.92
N ASN A 574 34.64 -22.57 27.76
CA ASN A 574 34.24 -23.64 28.69
C ASN A 574 32.99 -24.41 28.23
N ASN A 575 33.03 -25.70 28.54
CA ASN A 575 31.95 -26.67 28.46
C ASN A 575 30.71 -26.23 29.27
N ALA A 576 29.53 -26.40 28.70
CA ALA A 576 28.36 -26.88 29.45
C ALA A 576 27.31 -27.43 28.48
N SER A 577 27.18 -28.75 28.51
CA SER A 577 26.09 -29.53 27.94
C SER A 577 24.73 -29.05 28.47
N SER A 578 23.75 -28.81 27.59
CA SER A 578 22.37 -29.19 27.92
C SER A 578 21.56 -29.47 26.65
N SER A 579 21.20 -30.73 26.52
CA SER A 579 20.18 -31.24 25.61
C SER A 579 18.80 -30.93 26.17
N ARG A 580 17.98 -30.14 25.48
CA ARG A 580 16.52 -30.28 25.56
C ARG A 580 15.87 -30.06 24.20
N ARG A 581 15.21 -31.14 23.76
CA ARG A 581 14.17 -31.19 22.74
C ARG A 581 13.17 -30.08 23.01
N ASP A 582 12.86 -29.25 22.02
CA ASP A 582 11.51 -28.72 21.94
C ASP A 582 11.03 -28.53 20.50
N ARG A 583 9.74 -28.76 20.37
CA ARG A 583 9.00 -29.14 19.18
C ARG A 583 8.82 -27.97 18.23
N GLY A 584 8.87 -28.30 16.94
CA GLY A 584 8.49 -27.43 15.85
C GLY A 584 7.09 -26.84 16.06
N ARG A 585 7.04 -25.52 16.15
CA ARG A 585 5.88 -24.72 15.80
C ARG A 585 6.25 -23.85 14.62
N SER A 586 5.85 -24.30 13.44
CA SER A 586 5.81 -23.47 12.23
C SER A 586 4.93 -22.26 12.52
N ARG A 587 5.55 -21.09 12.66
CA ARG A 587 4.85 -19.81 12.74
C ARG A 587 4.27 -19.53 11.36
N ALA A 588 2.95 -19.59 11.26
CA ALA A 588 2.21 -19.12 10.10
C ALA A 588 2.48 -17.64 9.86
N HIS A 589 2.72 -17.29 8.59
CA HIS A 589 2.96 -15.94 8.10
C HIS A 589 1.62 -15.17 8.05
N PRO A 590 1.55 -13.88 8.43
CA PRO A 590 0.28 -13.17 8.65
C PRO A 590 -0.50 -12.76 7.38
N TYR A 591 -0.20 -13.31 6.20
CA TYR A 591 -0.88 -12.97 4.94
C TYR A 591 -1.24 -14.18 4.05
N GLY A 592 -1.27 -15.40 4.60
CA GLY A 592 -1.74 -16.58 3.88
C GLY A 592 -3.20 -16.90 4.22
N GLY A 593 -4.15 -16.34 3.49
CA GLY A 593 -5.54 -16.79 3.54
C GLY A 593 -5.68 -18.15 2.86
N ASP A 594 -6.06 -19.17 3.63
CA ASP A 594 -6.36 -20.52 3.18
C ASP A 594 -7.60 -20.54 2.28
N SER A 595 -7.40 -20.64 0.97
CA SER A 595 -8.41 -21.12 0.01
C SER A 595 -7.99 -22.50 -0.48
N ARG A 596 -8.12 -23.51 0.38
CA ARG A 596 -8.04 -24.93 0.00
C ARG A 596 -9.43 -25.54 0.09
N GLU A 597 -10.21 -25.29 -0.97
CA GLU A 597 -11.47 -25.98 -1.18
C GLU A 597 -11.18 -27.39 -1.72
N SER A 598 -11.48 -28.38 -0.87
CA SER A 598 -11.27 -29.80 -1.11
C SER A 598 -12.34 -30.31 -2.07
N ARG A 599 -12.03 -30.44 -3.37
CA ARG A 599 -12.76 -31.34 -4.27
C ARG A 599 -12.11 -32.71 -4.23
N ARG A 600 -12.61 -33.58 -3.34
CA ARG A 600 -12.42 -35.03 -3.45
C ARG A 600 -13.60 -35.61 -4.22
N SER A 601 -13.29 -36.12 -5.39
CA SER A 601 -14.06 -37.07 -6.18
C SER A 601 -14.32 -38.34 -5.36
N ASP A 602 -15.58 -38.77 -5.38
CA ASP A 602 -16.07 -39.97 -4.72
C ASP A 602 -16.27 -41.05 -5.79
N GLU A 603 -15.32 -41.98 -5.87
CA GLU A 603 -15.49 -43.27 -6.54
C GLU A 603 -14.87 -44.34 -5.64
N SER A 604 -15.70 -45.13 -4.97
CA SER A 604 -15.34 -46.50 -4.64
C SER A 604 -16.58 -47.36 -4.43
N ALA A 605 -16.72 -48.34 -5.32
CA ALA A 605 -17.56 -49.51 -5.14
C ALA A 605 -17.00 -50.39 -4.01
N GLY A 606 -17.87 -51.15 -3.33
CA GLY A 606 -17.46 -52.40 -2.68
C GLY A 606 -18.08 -52.74 -1.33
N THR A 607 -19.21 -53.44 -1.39
CA THR A 607 -19.52 -54.68 -0.62
C THR A 607 -19.63 -54.69 0.92
N GLN A 608 -20.84 -55.12 1.34
CA GLN A 608 -21.18 -56.04 2.43
C GLN A 608 -20.94 -55.61 3.89
N ARG A 609 -22.04 -55.43 4.63
CA ARG A 609 -22.58 -56.49 5.52
C ARG A 609 -23.98 -56.18 6.05
N ARG A 610 -24.83 -57.20 5.95
CA ARG A 610 -26.17 -57.33 6.54
C ARG A 610 -26.13 -57.21 8.07
N ARG A 611 -27.07 -56.46 8.65
CA ARG A 611 -27.88 -56.90 9.80
C ARG A 611 -29.13 -56.04 9.91
N GLY A 612 -30.30 -56.66 9.72
CA GLY A 612 -31.59 -56.00 9.85
C GLY A 612 -32.09 -55.91 11.28
N LYS A 613 -33.06 -55.02 11.51
CA LYS A 613 -34.27 -55.26 12.31
C LYS A 613 -35.25 -54.08 12.19
N ASN A 614 -36.47 -54.43 11.75
CA ASN A 614 -37.81 -54.01 12.16
C ASN A 614 -38.21 -52.52 12.07
N GLU A 615 -39.17 -52.17 11.20
CA GLU A 615 -40.65 -52.03 11.45
C GLU A 615 -40.96 -50.70 12.21
N THR A 616 -41.96 -49.85 11.96
CA THR A 616 -43.14 -49.73 11.08
C THR A 616 -43.81 -48.37 11.41
N LEU A 617 -44.72 -47.88 10.55
CA LEU A 617 -45.77 -46.83 10.77
C LEU A 617 -45.28 -45.36 10.82
N THR A 618 -45.91 -44.32 10.25
CA THR A 618 -47.19 -44.05 9.54
C THR A 618 -47.08 -42.60 9.00
N LEU A 619 -47.22 -42.33 7.70
CA LEU A 619 -48.38 -41.77 6.98
C LEU A 619 -49.07 -40.50 7.55
N ALA A 620 -49.23 -39.53 6.63
CA ALA A 620 -50.20 -38.40 6.57
C ALA A 620 -49.89 -37.15 7.44
N ASN A 621 -50.06 -35.89 7.02
CA ASN A 621 -50.88 -35.30 5.95
C ASN A 621 -50.38 -33.88 5.59
N ARG A 622 -50.48 -33.50 4.30
CA ARG A 622 -50.47 -32.11 3.77
C ARG A 622 -51.93 -31.65 3.53
N PRO A 623 -52.18 -30.33 3.49
CA PRO A 623 -52.64 -29.70 2.23
C PRO A 623 -51.96 -28.32 2.02
N SER A 624 -51.41 -27.94 0.86
CA SER A 624 -52.00 -27.62 -0.46
C SER A 624 -53.11 -26.55 -0.42
N VAL A 625 -52.77 -25.30 -0.75
CA VAL A 625 -53.72 -24.29 -1.22
C VAL A 625 -53.12 -23.60 -2.45
N TYR A 626 -53.95 -23.54 -3.49
CA TYR A 626 -53.66 -23.12 -4.85
C TYR A 626 -53.80 -21.59 -5.06
N VAL A 627 -53.11 -21.15 -6.10
CA VAL A 627 -53.06 -19.82 -6.73
C VAL A 627 -54.40 -19.42 -7.38
N SER A 628 -54.73 -18.13 -7.41
CA SER A 628 -55.61 -17.52 -8.42
C SER A 628 -55.31 -16.02 -8.59
N THR A 629 -54.85 -15.63 -9.78
CA THR A 629 -54.84 -14.25 -10.32
C THR A 629 -56.12 -13.97 -11.09
N PRO A 630 -56.53 -12.70 -11.25
CA PRO A 630 -57.36 -12.31 -12.39
C PRO A 630 -56.79 -11.11 -13.17
N THR A 631 -57.05 -11.14 -14.47
CA THR A 631 -56.65 -10.17 -15.49
C THR A 631 -57.89 -9.42 -16.00
N ALA A 632 -57.80 -8.08 -16.03
CA ALA A 632 -58.49 -7.10 -16.90
C ALA A 632 -60.05 -7.11 -16.94
N PRO A 633 -60.74 -6.10 -17.52
CA PRO A 633 -60.41 -5.28 -18.70
C PRO A 633 -59.62 -3.98 -18.43
#